data_AF-A0A220VE04-F1
#
_entry.id   AF-A0A220VE04-F1
#
_cell.length_a   1.000
_cell.length_b   1.000
_cell.length_c   1.000
_cell.angle_alpha   90.00
_cell.angle_beta   90.00
_cell.angle_gamma   90.00
#
_symmetry.space_group_name_H-M   'P 1'
#
loop_
_entity.id
_entity.type
_entity.pdbx_description
1 polymer ?
#
loop_
_entity_poly.entity_id
_entity_poly.type
_entity_poly.pdbx_seq_one_letter_code
_entity_poly.pdbx_strand_id
1 'polypeptide(L)'
;MKKIILILSIFTMIGCAKKTTTVNIEPKLTLNKSIIIKSNINLDVNDLRERNKSYVNFGNDLKKETYNTVANAYRLNISSEQKNNKLNTLSLNILQLGFNQKQETVTVESNLICEISVDVQTAKTNYKNKYIYKNTYNTITEPSISDKNTYINTIFDKCLNKALNDPKIYEVLNQN
;
A
#
# COMPACT_ATOMS: atom_id res chain seq x y z
N MET A 1 30.69 -13.71 58.14
CA MET A 1 29.93 -14.65 57.28
C MET A 1 29.96 -14.15 55.85
N LYS A 2 29.86 -15.07 54.89
CA LYS A 2 30.33 -14.98 53.51
C LYS A 2 29.65 -13.88 52.67
N LYS A 3 30.51 -13.03 52.10
CA LYS A 3 30.46 -12.30 50.82
C LYS A 3 29.12 -12.29 50.05
N ILE A 4 28.64 -11.06 49.85
CA ILE A 4 27.65 -10.60 48.86
C ILE A 4 28.00 -11.16 47.48
N ILE A 5 27.05 -11.87 46.86
CA ILE A 5 27.11 -12.24 45.44
C ILE A 5 25.91 -11.58 44.75
N LEU A 6 26.19 -10.42 44.18
CA LEU A 6 25.36 -9.71 43.22
C LEU A 6 25.64 -10.36 41.84
N ILE A 7 24.79 -11.29 41.39
CA ILE A 7 24.91 -11.83 40.03
C ILE A 7 24.17 -10.91 39.07
N LEU A 8 24.97 -10.04 38.46
CA LEU A 8 24.75 -9.47 37.13
C LEU A 8 24.30 -10.55 36.16
N SER A 9 23.13 -10.38 35.54
CA SER A 9 22.72 -11.12 34.35
C SER A 9 22.45 -10.13 33.22
N ILE A 10 23.58 -9.68 32.66
CA ILE A 10 23.84 -9.34 31.25
C ILE A 10 22.57 -9.03 30.42
N PHE A 11 22.30 -7.74 30.24
CA PHE A 11 21.54 -7.24 29.09
C PHE A 11 22.30 -7.63 27.81
N THR A 12 21.88 -8.70 27.16
CA THR A 12 22.21 -8.87 25.74
C THR A 12 21.37 -7.86 24.97
N MET A 13 21.92 -6.66 24.75
CA MET A 13 21.47 -5.82 23.66
C MET A 13 21.86 -6.52 22.36
N ILE A 14 21.05 -7.51 21.96
CA ILE A 14 21.02 -7.98 20.59
C ILE A 14 20.53 -6.76 19.81
N GLY A 15 21.46 -6.09 19.13
CA GLY A 15 21.11 -5.21 18.03
C GLY A 15 20.41 -6.07 16.99
N CYS A 16 19.10 -6.24 17.14
CA CYS A 16 18.26 -6.87 16.13
C CYS A 16 18.37 -6.01 14.88
N ALA A 17 19.25 -6.41 13.95
CA ALA A 17 19.15 -5.99 12.57
C ALA A 17 17.70 -6.24 12.17
N LYS A 18 16.95 -5.17 11.86
CA LYS A 18 15.53 -5.25 11.50
C LYS A 18 15.40 -6.24 10.34
N LYS A 19 14.98 -7.47 10.64
CA LYS A 19 14.83 -8.52 9.65
C LYS A 19 13.73 -8.08 8.69
N THR A 20 14.11 -7.76 7.46
CA THR A 20 13.16 -7.35 6.44
C THR A 20 12.17 -8.49 6.20
N THR A 21 10.88 -8.20 6.31
CA THR A 21 9.84 -9.21 6.07
C THR A 21 9.52 -9.20 4.59
N THR A 22 9.58 -10.38 3.95
CA THR A 22 9.06 -10.57 2.59
C THR A 22 7.58 -10.89 2.68
N VAL A 23 6.75 -10.14 1.98
CA VAL A 23 5.30 -10.36 1.90
C VAL A 23 4.84 -10.48 0.46
N ASN A 24 3.80 -11.27 0.23
CA ASN A 24 3.09 -11.26 -1.05
C ASN A 24 1.93 -10.27 -0.95
N ILE A 25 1.83 -9.41 -1.97
CA ILE A 25 0.74 -8.44 -2.07
C ILE A 25 -0.36 -9.04 -2.94
N GLU A 26 -1.57 -9.07 -2.42
CA GLU A 26 -2.79 -9.57 -3.04
C GLU A 26 -3.90 -8.52 -2.84
N PRO A 27 -3.80 -7.38 -3.53
CA PRO A 27 -4.66 -6.24 -3.27
C PRO A 27 -6.09 -6.53 -3.69
N LYS A 28 -7.04 -6.16 -2.83
CA LYS A 28 -8.48 -6.26 -3.08
C LYS A 28 -9.09 -4.88 -3.21
N LEU A 29 -9.77 -4.67 -4.34
CA LEU A 29 -10.48 -3.43 -4.64
C LEU A 29 -11.95 -3.72 -4.88
N THR A 30 -12.81 -3.04 -4.13
CA THR A 30 -14.25 -3.03 -4.35
C THR A 30 -14.68 -1.61 -4.66
N LEU A 31 -15.17 -1.38 -5.88
CA LEU A 31 -15.69 -0.07 -6.27
C LEU A 31 -17.10 0.11 -5.71
N ASN A 32 -17.34 1.24 -5.03
CA ASN A 32 -18.64 1.61 -4.47
C ASN A 32 -19.68 1.89 -5.57
N LYS A 33 -19.23 2.15 -6.80
CA LYS A 33 -20.08 2.35 -7.97
C LYS A 33 -19.53 1.52 -9.12
N SER A 34 -20.41 0.76 -9.78
CA SER A 34 -20.12 0.16 -11.08
C SER A 34 -19.89 1.27 -12.09
N ILE A 35 -18.63 1.52 -12.44
CA ILE A 35 -18.30 2.51 -13.46
C ILE A 35 -18.33 1.81 -14.81
N ILE A 36 -19.16 2.30 -15.72
CA ILE A 36 -18.95 2.10 -17.14
C ILE A 36 -18.19 3.33 -17.60
N ILE A 37 -16.86 3.21 -17.68
CA ILE A 37 -16.04 4.30 -18.18
C ILE A 37 -16.33 4.45 -19.67
N LYS A 38 -16.86 5.60 -20.05
CA LYS A 38 -17.29 5.88 -21.44
C LYS A 38 -16.14 6.21 -22.38
N SER A 39 -14.92 6.33 -21.85
CA SER A 39 -13.71 6.69 -22.59
C SER A 39 -12.58 5.69 -22.34
N ASN A 40 -11.65 5.58 -23.29
CA ASN A 40 -10.45 4.77 -23.10
C ASN A 40 -9.56 5.44 -22.05
N ILE A 41 -9.29 4.74 -20.95
CA ILE A 41 -8.34 5.16 -19.92
C ILE A 41 -7.08 4.33 -20.04
N ASN A 42 -5.94 5.00 -20.10
CA ASN A 42 -4.66 4.39 -19.84
C ASN A 42 -4.43 4.30 -18.33
N LEU A 43 -4.26 3.09 -17.81
CA LEU A 43 -3.89 2.86 -16.42
C LEU A 43 -2.37 2.82 -16.31
N ASP A 44 -1.80 3.69 -15.49
CA ASP A 44 -0.40 3.65 -15.11
C ASP A 44 -0.27 3.35 -13.61
N VAL A 45 0.63 2.45 -13.25
CA VAL A 45 0.88 2.07 -11.86
C VAL A 45 2.37 2.13 -11.59
N ASN A 46 2.74 3.04 -10.70
CA ASN A 46 4.12 3.32 -10.34
C ASN A 46 4.38 2.99 -8.88
N ASP A 47 5.48 2.27 -8.64
CA ASP A 47 6.05 2.11 -7.30
C ASP A 47 7.14 3.17 -7.13
N LEU A 48 6.80 4.26 -6.43
CA LEU A 48 7.68 5.41 -6.18
C LEU A 48 8.14 5.45 -4.71
N ARG A 49 8.04 4.34 -3.99
CA ARG A 49 8.43 4.29 -2.58
C ARG A 49 9.92 4.55 -2.43
N GLU A 50 10.27 5.43 -1.49
CA GLU A 50 11.66 5.60 -1.10
C GLU A 50 12.15 4.34 -0.36
N ARG A 51 13.32 3.80 -0.76
CA ARG A 51 13.87 2.54 -0.22
C ARG A 51 14.08 2.56 1.30
N ASN A 52 14.33 3.73 1.90
CA ASN A 52 14.51 3.93 3.34
C ASN A 52 13.19 4.04 4.12
N LYS A 53 12.05 4.27 3.44
CA LYS A 53 10.71 4.36 4.05
C LYS A 53 9.90 3.07 3.88
N SER A 54 10.39 2.12 3.09
CA SER A 54 9.80 0.79 2.96
C SER A 54 10.53 -0.23 3.82
N TYR A 55 9.84 -0.75 4.82
CA TYR A 55 10.36 -1.77 5.75
C TYR A 55 9.95 -3.20 5.32
N VAL A 56 9.54 -3.36 4.06
CA VAL A 56 8.89 -4.57 3.55
C VAL A 56 9.46 -4.89 2.18
N ASN A 57 9.91 -6.13 2.00
CA ASN A 57 10.23 -6.67 0.67
C ASN A 57 8.99 -7.36 0.10
N PHE A 58 8.83 -7.32 -1.22
CA PHE A 58 7.73 -8.04 -1.86
C PHE A 58 8.23 -9.31 -2.53
N GLY A 59 7.52 -10.41 -2.29
CA GLY A 59 7.78 -11.69 -2.96
C GLY A 59 7.23 -11.71 -4.39
N ASN A 60 6.32 -10.80 -4.72
CA ASN A 60 5.74 -10.60 -6.04
C ASN A 60 5.83 -9.14 -6.51
N ASP A 61 5.54 -8.90 -7.78
CA ASP A 61 5.62 -7.55 -8.36
C ASP A 61 4.41 -6.70 -7.94
N LEU A 62 4.63 -5.79 -6.99
CA LEU A 62 3.63 -4.85 -6.49
C LEU A 62 2.90 -4.09 -7.60
N LYS A 63 3.63 -3.63 -8.62
CA LYS A 63 3.03 -2.82 -9.70
C LYS A 63 2.09 -3.70 -10.52
N LYS A 64 2.54 -4.90 -10.87
CA LYS A 64 1.75 -5.86 -11.64
C LYS A 64 0.47 -6.26 -10.91
N GLU A 65 0.56 -6.63 -9.64
CA GLU A 65 -0.61 -7.03 -8.87
C GLU A 65 -1.60 -5.88 -8.69
N THR A 66 -1.09 -4.67 -8.40
CA THR A 66 -1.94 -3.47 -8.28
C THR A 66 -2.61 -3.14 -9.61
N TYR A 67 -1.88 -3.19 -10.72
CA TYR A 67 -2.41 -2.97 -12.06
C TYR A 67 -3.55 -3.96 -12.36
N ASN A 68 -3.32 -5.25 -12.14
CA ASN A 68 -4.33 -6.29 -12.38
C ASN A 68 -5.59 -6.03 -11.55
N THR A 69 -5.44 -5.73 -10.26
CA THR A 69 -6.57 -5.43 -9.38
C THR A 69 -7.38 -4.22 -9.85
N VAL A 70 -6.72 -3.13 -10.25
CA VAL A 70 -7.41 -1.91 -10.72
C VAL A 70 -8.05 -2.13 -12.09
N ALA A 71 -7.32 -2.72 -13.04
CA ALA A 71 -7.82 -3.00 -14.38
C ALA A 71 -9.07 -3.91 -14.33
N ASN A 72 -9.04 -4.94 -13.48
CA ASN A 72 -10.18 -5.84 -13.27
C ASN A 72 -11.38 -5.11 -12.64
N ALA A 73 -11.15 -4.27 -11.62
CA ALA A 73 -12.23 -3.56 -10.94
C ALA A 73 -12.94 -2.54 -11.84
N TYR A 74 -12.16 -1.76 -12.59
CA TYR A 74 -12.67 -0.74 -13.51
C TYR A 74 -13.12 -1.33 -14.86
N ARG A 75 -12.92 -2.64 -15.10
CA ARG A 75 -13.16 -3.33 -16.38
C ARG A 75 -12.57 -2.55 -17.55
N LEU A 76 -11.36 -2.03 -17.36
CA LEU A 76 -10.69 -1.24 -18.39
C LEU A 76 -10.47 -2.12 -19.61
N ASN A 77 -10.92 -1.66 -20.78
CA ASN A 77 -10.58 -2.29 -22.05
C ASN A 77 -9.08 -2.12 -22.27
N ILE A 78 -8.31 -3.19 -22.06
CA ILE A 78 -6.88 -3.23 -22.28
C ILE A 78 -6.64 -3.25 -23.79
N SER A 79 -6.58 -2.07 -24.42
CA SER A 79 -6.14 -1.96 -25.81
C SER A 79 -4.61 -1.87 -25.86
N SER A 80 -3.98 -2.84 -26.51
CA SER A 80 -2.56 -2.80 -26.87
C SER A 80 -2.25 -1.80 -28.00
N GLU A 81 -3.26 -1.13 -28.56
CA GLU A 81 -3.09 -0.18 -29.65
C GLU A 81 -3.38 1.25 -29.18
N GLN A 82 -2.32 2.03 -28.95
CA GLN A 82 -2.42 3.49 -28.84
C GLN A 82 -2.27 4.13 -30.22
N LYS A 83 -3.38 4.32 -30.92
CA LYS A 83 -3.49 5.33 -31.98
C LYS A 83 -3.76 6.71 -31.34
N ASN A 84 -2.72 7.54 -31.25
CA ASN A 84 -2.67 9.02 -31.36
C ASN A 84 -3.78 9.96 -30.83
N ASN A 85 -4.77 9.50 -30.09
CA ASN A 85 -5.73 10.38 -29.42
C ASN A 85 -5.27 10.62 -27.99
N LYS A 86 -5.37 11.87 -27.52
CA LYS A 86 -5.10 12.27 -26.12
C LYS A 86 -5.85 11.31 -25.16
N LEU A 87 -5.15 10.31 -24.65
CA LEU A 87 -5.75 9.28 -23.80
C LEU A 87 -5.93 9.84 -22.40
N ASN A 88 -7.14 9.67 -21.86
CA ASN A 88 -7.37 9.90 -20.45
C ASN A 88 -6.46 8.94 -19.67
N THR A 89 -5.73 9.43 -18.68
CA THR A 89 -4.76 8.61 -17.92
C THR A 89 -5.17 8.59 -16.45
N LEU A 90 -5.21 7.40 -15.86
CA LEU A 90 -5.32 7.18 -14.43
C LEU A 90 -3.98 6.63 -13.94
N SER A 91 -3.22 7.46 -13.24
CA SER A 91 -1.93 7.07 -12.66
C SER A 91 -2.09 6.83 -11.16
N LEU A 92 -1.69 5.65 -10.69
CA LEU A 92 -1.54 5.33 -9.27
C LEU A 92 -0.06 5.32 -8.91
N ASN A 93 0.33 6.20 -8.01
CA ASN A 93 1.69 6.28 -7.50
C ASN A 93 1.71 5.79 -6.06
N ILE A 94 2.29 4.63 -5.83
CA ILE A 94 2.48 4.06 -4.49
C ILE A 94 3.69 4.76 -3.88
N LEU A 95 3.45 5.65 -2.90
CA LEU A 95 4.47 6.50 -2.30
C LEU A 95 5.02 5.92 -1.01
N GLN A 96 4.18 5.20 -0.26
CA GLN A 96 4.60 4.49 0.94
C GLN A 96 3.76 3.24 1.14
N LEU A 97 4.41 2.13 1.49
CA LEU A 97 3.76 0.93 2.01
C LEU A 97 4.75 0.29 2.97
N GLY A 98 4.43 0.35 4.26
CA GLY A 98 5.39 0.05 5.31
C GLY A 98 4.74 -0.51 6.56
N PHE A 99 5.54 -1.30 7.26
CA PHE A 99 5.23 -1.96 8.52
C PHE A 99 6.44 -1.80 9.43
N ASN A 100 6.26 -1.10 10.54
CA ASN A 100 7.33 -0.87 11.51
C ASN A 100 6.89 -1.37 12.89
N GLN A 101 7.73 -2.18 13.52
CA GLN A 101 7.46 -2.74 14.83
C GLN A 101 8.30 -2.07 15.89
N LYS A 102 7.68 -1.85 17.04
CA LYS A 102 8.32 -1.38 18.25
C LYS A 102 7.88 -2.31 19.39
N GLN A 103 8.85 -2.88 20.09
CA GLN A 103 8.56 -3.62 21.32
C GLN A 103 8.46 -2.64 22.48
N GLU A 104 7.34 -2.69 23.20
CA GLU A 104 7.07 -1.87 24.37
C GLU A 104 6.78 -2.78 25.56
N THR A 105 7.76 -2.98 26.45
CA THR A 105 7.61 -3.85 27.64
C THR A 105 7.04 -5.24 27.30
N VAL A 106 5.74 -5.46 27.54
CA VAL A 106 4.99 -6.71 27.31
C VAL A 106 4.18 -6.73 26.01
N THR A 107 4.10 -5.62 25.28
CA THR A 107 3.40 -5.52 24.01
C THR A 107 4.36 -5.27 22.85
N VAL A 108 3.93 -5.68 21.66
CA VAL A 108 4.54 -5.35 20.38
C VAL A 108 3.54 -4.48 19.63
N GLU A 109 3.93 -3.23 19.41
CA GLU A 109 3.20 -2.26 18.60
C GLU A 109 3.66 -2.39 17.15
N SER A 110 2.71 -2.63 16.25
CA SER A 110 2.95 -2.71 14.81
C SER A 110 2.27 -1.53 14.12
N ASN A 111 3.07 -0.57 13.66
CA ASN A 111 2.61 0.61 12.95
C ASN A 111 2.66 0.38 11.45
N LEU A 112 1.52 0.57 10.80
CA LEU A 112 1.38 0.46 9.36
C LEU A 112 1.02 1.80 8.75
N ILE A 113 1.58 2.03 7.58
CA ILE A 113 1.29 3.20 6.77
C ILE A 113 1.22 2.81 5.29
N CYS A 114 0.21 3.34 4.62
CA CYS A 114 0.09 3.32 3.18
C CYS A 114 -0.21 4.75 2.68
N GLU A 115 0.53 5.18 1.68
CA GLU A 115 0.33 6.44 0.96
C GLU A 115 0.28 6.17 -0.54
N ILE A 116 -0.82 6.56 -1.17
CA ILE A 116 -1.04 6.48 -2.62
C ILE A 116 -1.40 7.86 -3.13
N SER A 117 -0.76 8.32 -4.21
CA SER A 117 -1.24 9.46 -4.98
C SER A 117 -1.95 8.98 -6.22
N VAL A 118 -3.12 9.57 -6.48
CA VAL A 118 -3.85 9.36 -7.73
C VAL A 118 -3.72 10.62 -8.58
N ASP A 119 -3.39 10.45 -9.85
CA ASP A 119 -3.34 11.50 -10.87
C ASP A 119 -4.24 11.07 -12.03
N VAL A 120 -5.31 11.81 -12.24
CA VAL A 120 -6.26 11.61 -13.34
C VAL A 120 -6.09 12.77 -14.30
N GLN A 121 -5.71 12.47 -15.53
CA GLN A 121 -5.55 13.45 -16.59
C GLN A 121 -6.55 13.15 -17.69
N THR A 122 -7.40 14.10 -18.02
CA THR A 122 -8.29 14.04 -19.18
C THR A 122 -8.02 15.21 -20.11
N ALA A 123 -8.63 15.19 -21.29
CA ALA A 123 -8.52 16.34 -22.21
C ALA A 123 -9.07 17.65 -21.61
N LYS A 124 -9.96 17.57 -20.61
CA LYS A 124 -10.67 18.73 -20.03
C LYS A 124 -10.20 19.09 -18.62
N THR A 125 -9.80 18.10 -17.82
CA THR A 125 -9.59 18.28 -16.38
C THR A 125 -8.42 17.42 -15.91
N ASN A 126 -7.65 17.97 -14.97
CA ASN A 126 -6.68 17.22 -14.21
C ASN A 126 -7.12 17.16 -12.74
N TYR A 127 -7.06 15.98 -12.15
CA TYR A 127 -7.29 15.77 -10.72
C TYR A 127 -6.12 15.03 -10.12
N LYS A 128 -5.60 15.58 -9.03
CA LYS A 128 -4.52 14.96 -8.28
C LYS A 128 -4.84 15.01 -6.81
N ASN A 129 -4.72 13.87 -6.15
CA ASN A 129 -4.85 13.82 -4.70
C ASN A 129 -3.92 12.76 -4.10
N LYS A 130 -3.74 12.85 -2.78
CA LYS A 130 -2.97 11.91 -1.98
C LYS A 130 -3.86 11.31 -0.90
N TYR A 131 -3.76 10.00 -0.74
CA TYR A 131 -4.54 9.23 0.20
C TYR A 131 -3.59 8.52 1.14
N ILE A 132 -3.74 8.82 2.42
CA ILE A 132 -2.96 8.20 3.49
C ILE A 132 -3.92 7.37 4.34
N TYR A 133 -3.50 6.15 4.64
CA TYR A 133 -4.08 5.31 5.67
C TYR A 133 -2.98 4.89 6.64
N LYS A 134 -3.30 4.93 7.93
CA LYS A 134 -2.43 4.47 9.01
C LYS A 134 -3.22 3.51 9.88
N ASN A 135 -2.57 2.47 10.38
CA ASN A 135 -3.17 1.58 11.36
C ASN A 135 -2.13 1.11 12.36
N THR A 136 -2.56 0.79 13.57
CA THR A 136 -1.69 0.26 14.61
C THR A 136 -2.31 -1.02 15.17
N TYR A 137 -1.51 -2.08 15.26
CA TYR A 137 -1.90 -3.32 15.94
C TYR A 137 -1.04 -3.51 17.19
N ASN A 138 -1.69 -3.76 18.31
CA ASN A 138 -1.04 -4.10 19.57
C ASN A 138 -1.20 -5.59 19.83
N THR A 139 -0.09 -6.27 20.01
CA THR A 139 -0.02 -7.72 20.22
C THR A 139 0.84 -8.02 21.44
N ILE A 140 0.64 -9.15 22.11
CA ILE A 140 1.45 -9.53 23.28
C ILE A 140 2.75 -10.25 22.86
N THR A 141 2.75 -10.81 21.65
CA THR A 141 3.89 -11.50 21.04
C THR A 141 4.19 -10.89 19.68
N GLU A 142 5.41 -11.07 19.16
CA GLU A 142 5.72 -10.63 17.80
C GLU A 142 4.77 -11.29 16.77
N PRO A 143 4.09 -10.51 15.92
CA PRO A 143 3.28 -11.02 14.82
C PRO A 143 4.02 -12.02 13.94
N SER A 144 3.36 -13.10 13.56
CA SER A 144 3.89 -14.08 12.61
C SER A 144 4.02 -13.48 11.20
N ILE A 145 4.72 -14.15 10.29
CA ILE A 145 4.78 -13.75 8.87
C ILE A 145 3.36 -13.69 8.26
N SER A 146 2.48 -14.62 8.64
CA SER A 146 1.08 -14.63 8.19
C SER A 146 0.31 -13.39 8.67
N ASP A 147 0.54 -12.97 9.91
CA ASP A 147 -0.07 -11.75 10.45
C ASP A 147 0.46 -10.52 9.72
N LYS A 148 1.78 -10.44 9.48
CA LYS A 148 2.42 -9.35 8.73
C LYS A 148 1.84 -9.26 7.30
N ASN A 149 1.71 -10.38 6.60
CA ASN A 149 1.05 -10.46 5.29
C ASN A 149 -0.38 -9.90 5.36
N THR A 150 -1.15 -10.34 6.35
CA THR A 150 -2.54 -9.92 6.53
C THR A 150 -2.65 -8.42 6.79
N TYR A 151 -1.83 -7.89 7.70
CA TYR A 151 -1.85 -6.48 8.06
C TYR A 151 -1.47 -5.57 6.89
N ILE A 152 -0.41 -5.94 6.14
CA ILE A 152 0.07 -5.17 4.99
C ILE A 152 -0.95 -5.17 3.85
N ASN A 153 -1.55 -6.32 3.53
CA ASN A 153 -2.61 -6.38 2.53
C ASN A 153 -3.85 -5.59 2.99
N THR A 154 -4.27 -5.74 4.25
CA THR A 154 -5.42 -5.01 4.78
C THR A 154 -5.24 -3.49 4.69
N ILE A 155 -4.06 -2.96 5.06
CA ILE A 155 -3.84 -1.51 4.96
C ILE A 155 -3.77 -1.04 3.50
N PHE A 156 -3.17 -1.85 2.62
CA PHE A 156 -3.07 -1.52 1.22
C PHE A 156 -4.45 -1.51 0.55
N ASP A 157 -5.28 -2.51 0.82
CA ASP A 157 -6.68 -2.58 0.40
C ASP A 157 -7.44 -1.34 0.84
N LYS A 158 -7.39 -0.99 2.13
CA LYS A 158 -8.08 0.19 2.65
C LYS A 158 -7.62 1.48 1.98
N CYS A 159 -6.32 1.60 1.70
CA CYS A 159 -5.77 2.77 1.02
C CYS A 159 -6.22 2.83 -0.44
N LEU A 160 -6.14 1.72 -1.19
CA LEU A 160 -6.62 1.61 -2.56
C LEU A 160 -8.11 1.90 -2.67
N ASN A 161 -8.93 1.29 -1.80
CA ASN A 161 -10.36 1.52 -1.76
C ASN A 161 -10.66 2.98 -1.43
N LYS A 162 -9.97 3.61 -0.48
CA LYS A 162 -10.16 5.04 -0.19
C LYS A 162 -9.77 5.92 -1.37
N ALA A 163 -8.65 5.61 -2.02
CA ALA A 163 -8.12 6.36 -3.14
C ALA A 163 -9.07 6.30 -4.33
N LEU A 164 -9.41 5.09 -4.79
CA LEU A 164 -10.18 4.86 -6.01
C LEU A 164 -11.70 5.01 -5.82
N ASN A 165 -12.18 5.03 -4.58
CA ASN A 165 -13.57 5.38 -4.29
C ASN A 165 -13.81 6.88 -4.01
N ASP A 166 -12.86 7.75 -4.28
CA ASP A 166 -13.08 9.20 -4.19
C ASP A 166 -14.09 9.67 -5.26
N PRO A 167 -15.23 10.28 -4.88
CA PRO A 167 -16.24 10.80 -5.81
C PRO A 167 -15.66 11.66 -6.93
N LYS A 168 -14.62 12.46 -6.67
CA LYS A 168 -14.01 13.35 -7.66
C LYS A 168 -13.31 12.59 -8.78
N ILE A 169 -12.73 11.42 -8.49
CA ILE A 169 -12.14 10.57 -9.53
C ILE A 169 -13.23 10.13 -10.49
N TYR A 170 -14.36 9.67 -9.96
CA TYR A 170 -15.51 9.27 -10.79
C TYR A 170 -16.04 10.44 -11.63
N GLU A 171 -16.16 11.62 -11.06
CA GLU A 171 -16.62 12.80 -11.78
C GLU A 171 -15.68 13.12 -12.95
N VAL A 172 -14.37 13.17 -12.70
CA VAL A 172 -13.38 13.51 -13.73
C VAL A 172 -13.29 12.45 -14.81
N LEU A 173 -13.37 11.16 -14.45
CA LEU A 173 -13.36 10.06 -15.43
C LEU A 173 -14.63 9.99 -16.29
N ASN A 174 -15.74 10.60 -15.85
CA ASN A 174 -17.01 10.64 -16.59
C ASN A 174 -17.26 11.97 -17.32
N GLN A 175 -16.44 12.99 -17.10
CA GLN A 175 -16.48 14.26 -17.83
C GLN A 175 -15.87 14.06 -19.22
N ASN A 176 -16.65 13.48 -20.14
CA ASN A 176 -16.33 13.50 -21.57
C ASN A 176 -16.61 14.87 -22.18
#